data_AF-A0A913ZTD9-F1
#
_entry.id   AF-A0A913ZTD9-F1
#
_cell.length_a   1.000
_cell.length_b   1.000
_cell.length_c   1.000
_cell.angle_alpha   90.00
_cell.angle_beta   90.00
_cell.angle_gamma   90.00
#
_symmetry.space_group_name_H-M   'P 1'
#
loop_
_entity.id
_entity.type
_entity.pdbx_description
1 polymer ?
#
loop_
_entity_poly.entity_id
_entity_poly.type
_entity_poly.pdbx_seq_one_letter_code
_entity_poly.pdbx_strand_id
1 'polypeptide(L)'
;MFNSRHFAARMYRYKGVVLVVFALCATSFYLGRYMHDKDTASHNGPGPKLEKSLGDSPALPVGHADKPLDASLVMDQVRSRGRPKPLTSRPAASHFVSALNKTWMTWTDIDSPGVYRACVPRPKDSVSMSEVVTGGLVEKSSTMTITHCLSSCISLGFTYAALSHGTECYCSDVKGESPLLKYMESALCDLPCPGEPRYHCGGREYMSLYRTSVPDPRCSRIELKPAGSLPLIALASYPRSGNTWTRQLIERGTGLLTGSVHWKHEKDMAISSKIFPGGNVDYQSKQTICVKSHLSDPAHIKTFEGAVLLIRNPYSALVAEIFRRQMLDQEKSADETVKYFDSQEWRRFAENQAQSWRNMAVRWITNSRRIHVAHYENLQENTYEELARIVRFLDVSVQKQRILCAIQEYPSSKATGVALGNHGRKTRVYLTKNPFPTDVRALVDENIKQVNATLIEHKLTPLPRDYSVEVF
;
A
#
# COMPACT_ATOMS: atom_id res chain seq x y z
N MET A 1 7.46 57.01 17.27
CA MET A 1 7.86 57.37 15.89
C MET A 1 8.13 56.09 15.12
N PHE A 2 7.48 55.98 13.96
CA PHE A 2 7.52 54.84 13.05
C PHE A 2 8.95 54.50 12.59
N ASN A 3 9.24 53.20 12.42
CA ASN A 3 9.97 52.79 11.24
C ASN A 3 9.48 51.43 10.72
N SER A 4 9.14 51.43 9.44
CA SER A 4 8.33 50.45 8.73
C SER A 4 9.13 49.19 8.36
N ARG A 5 8.58 47.99 8.64
CA ARG A 5 9.05 46.75 8.00
C ARG A 5 8.14 46.41 6.83
N HIS A 6 8.72 46.25 5.65
CA HIS A 6 8.05 45.86 4.42
C HIS A 6 7.34 44.51 4.56
N PHE A 7 6.02 44.51 4.35
CA PHE A 7 5.27 43.30 4.05
C PHE A 7 5.37 43.01 2.55
N ALA A 8 5.88 41.84 2.18
CA ALA A 8 5.85 41.38 0.80
C ALA A 8 4.43 40.90 0.45
N ALA A 9 3.65 41.75 -0.21
CA ALA A 9 2.39 41.37 -0.83
C ALA A 9 2.66 40.88 -2.25
N ARG A 10 2.13 39.70 -2.60
CA ARG A 10 2.21 39.16 -3.97
C ARG A 10 0.83 39.26 -4.60
N MET A 11 0.73 40.03 -5.68
CA MET A 11 -0.51 40.22 -6.44
C MET A 11 -0.61 39.19 -7.55
N TYR A 12 -1.78 38.57 -7.65
CA TYR A 12 -2.12 37.66 -8.73
C TYR A 12 -3.34 38.18 -9.48
N ARG A 13 -3.25 38.21 -10.82
CA ARG A 13 -4.36 38.52 -11.71
C ARG A 13 -4.88 37.25 -12.35
N TYR A 14 -6.16 36.95 -12.16
CA TYR A 14 -6.84 35.90 -12.90
C TYR A 14 -8.25 36.38 -13.29
N LYS A 15 -8.55 36.31 -14.59
CA LYS A 15 -9.86 36.68 -15.19
C LYS A 15 -10.46 37.99 -14.67
N GLY A 16 -9.65 39.06 -14.65
CA GLY A 16 -10.12 40.41 -14.33
C GLY A 16 -10.29 40.74 -12.85
N VAL A 17 -10.03 39.80 -11.93
CA VAL A 17 -10.04 40.05 -10.48
C VAL A 17 -8.60 40.07 -9.96
N VAL A 18 -8.28 41.06 -9.13
CA VAL A 18 -6.97 41.17 -8.45
C VAL A 18 -7.12 40.62 -7.04
N LEU A 19 -6.40 39.54 -6.73
CA LEU A 19 -6.34 38.98 -5.38
C LEU A 19 -5.05 39.44 -4.70
N VAL A 20 -5.17 40.01 -3.50
CA VAL A 20 -4.04 40.43 -2.65
C VAL A 20 -4.01 39.50 -1.44
N VAL A 21 -2.96 38.69 -1.31
CA VAL A 21 -2.79 37.74 -0.20
C VAL A 21 -1.76 38.29 0.78
N PHE A 22 -2.15 38.41 2.05
CA PHE A 22 -1.23 38.72 3.16
C PHE A 22 -0.92 37.44 3.94
N ALA A 23 0.37 37.16 4.15
CA ALA A 23 0.80 36.07 5.03
C ALA A 23 0.69 36.52 6.50
N LEU A 24 -0.23 35.93 7.26
CA LEU A 24 -0.25 36.03 8.71
C LEU A 24 0.46 34.81 9.31
N CYS A 25 1.55 35.07 10.02
CA CYS A 25 2.25 34.07 10.83
C CYS A 25 1.48 33.90 12.15
N ALA A 26 0.89 32.73 12.39
CA ALA A 26 0.34 32.37 13.69
C ALA A 26 1.44 31.67 14.52
N THR A 27 1.96 32.38 15.51
CA THR A 27 2.84 31.84 16.57
C THR A 27 2.03 31.06 17.60
N SER A 28 2.55 29.90 18.00
CA SER A 28 2.03 28.97 19.00
C SER A 28 1.83 29.58 20.39
N PHE A 29 0.78 29.13 21.10
CA PHE A 29 0.67 29.18 22.56
C PHE A 29 -0.11 27.97 23.09
N TYR A 30 0.39 27.38 24.18
CA TYR A 30 -0.23 26.64 25.30
C TYR A 30 0.70 25.49 25.76
N LEU A 31 1.58 25.75 26.74
CA LEU A 31 1.39 25.64 28.20
C LEU A 31 1.41 24.17 28.70
N GLY A 32 2.61 23.75 29.10
CA GLY A 32 2.82 22.56 29.93
C GLY A 32 2.39 22.80 31.37
N ARG A 33 1.82 21.77 32.01
CA ARG A 33 1.67 21.69 33.47
C ARG A 33 2.71 20.74 34.03
N TYR A 34 3.63 21.33 34.80
CA TYR A 34 4.38 20.70 35.88
C TYR A 34 3.41 20.33 37.02
N MET A 35 3.55 19.14 37.59
CA MET A 35 3.19 18.81 38.97
C MET A 35 4.30 17.92 39.53
N HIS A 36 4.75 18.26 40.73
CA HIS A 36 5.89 17.71 41.47
C HIS A 36 5.32 17.17 42.78
N ASP A 37 5.67 15.93 43.16
CA ASP A 37 6.00 15.43 44.51
C ASP A 37 6.09 13.89 44.47
N LYS A 38 7.27 13.30 44.76
CA LYS A 38 7.78 12.83 46.09
C LYS A 38 6.94 11.65 46.64
N ASP A 39 7.46 10.50 47.08
CA ASP A 39 8.78 10.12 47.62
C ASP A 39 8.96 8.58 47.61
N THR A 40 10.24 8.14 47.58
CA THR A 40 10.87 6.96 48.23
C THR A 40 10.32 5.52 48.07
N ALA A 41 11.16 4.61 47.56
CA ALA A 41 11.92 3.60 48.34
C ALA A 41 12.28 2.35 47.52
N SER A 42 13.53 1.89 47.67
CA SER A 42 14.13 0.68 47.11
C SER A 42 13.59 -0.62 47.74
N HIS A 43 13.57 -1.74 46.99
CA HIS A 43 14.22 -2.99 47.40
C HIS A 43 14.26 -4.07 46.31
N ASN A 44 15.27 -4.95 46.45
CA ASN A 44 15.68 -6.07 45.61
C ASN A 44 14.66 -7.24 45.56
N GLY A 45 14.79 -8.12 44.54
CA GLY A 45 14.03 -9.38 44.35
C GLY A 45 14.30 -10.47 45.40
N PRO A 46 14.07 -11.80 45.17
CA PRO A 46 13.74 -12.54 43.93
C PRO A 46 12.50 -13.48 44.05
N GLY A 47 12.18 -14.23 42.98
CA GLY A 47 11.02 -15.15 42.90
C GLY A 47 11.12 -16.46 43.71
N PRO A 48 10.11 -17.35 43.60
CA PRO A 48 10.40 -18.71 43.12
C PRO A 48 9.30 -19.36 42.23
N LYS A 49 9.70 -20.49 41.63
CA LYS A 49 8.97 -21.48 40.82
C LYS A 49 8.09 -22.41 41.69
N LEU A 50 7.04 -23.03 41.10
CA LEU A 50 6.66 -24.48 41.14
C LEU A 50 5.35 -24.66 40.32
N GLU A 51 5.31 -25.42 39.21
CA GLU A 51 5.01 -26.86 39.02
C GLU A 51 3.52 -27.32 39.04
N LYS A 52 3.10 -27.85 37.86
CA LYS A 52 2.31 -29.07 37.54
C LYS A 52 1.04 -29.49 38.31
N SER A 53 -0.04 -29.75 37.53
CA SER A 53 -0.84 -31.02 37.48
C SER A 53 -1.92 -30.89 36.37
N LEU A 54 -1.90 -31.64 35.26
CA LEU A 54 -2.61 -32.93 35.00
C LEU A 54 -3.98 -33.13 35.69
N GLY A 55 -5.00 -33.48 34.89
CA GLY A 55 -6.19 -34.20 35.38
C GLY A 55 -7.52 -33.88 34.67
N ASP A 56 -7.83 -34.69 33.66
CA ASP A 56 -9.13 -35.35 33.42
C ASP A 56 -10.39 -34.60 32.92
N SER A 57 -10.79 -34.97 31.69
CA SER A 57 -12.17 -34.96 31.19
C SER A 57 -12.99 -36.09 31.82
N PRO A 58 -14.35 -35.97 31.80
CA PRO A 58 -15.11 -37.04 31.16
C PRO A 58 -16.33 -36.58 30.34
N ALA A 59 -16.48 -37.28 29.20
CA ALA A 59 -17.66 -37.85 28.57
C ALA A 59 -19.02 -37.11 28.47
N LEU A 60 -19.51 -37.09 27.23
CA LEU A 60 -20.87 -36.89 26.73
C LEU A 60 -21.89 -37.94 27.23
N PRO A 61 -23.19 -37.67 27.01
CA PRO A 61 -24.11 -38.67 26.50
C PRO A 61 -24.72 -38.33 25.13
N VAL A 62 -25.11 -39.41 24.48
CA VAL A 62 -25.56 -39.65 23.09
C VAL A 62 -27.07 -39.41 22.93
N GLY A 63 -27.48 -39.01 21.72
CA GLY A 63 -28.64 -39.63 21.04
C GLY A 63 -29.86 -38.74 20.72
N HIS A 64 -30.04 -38.35 19.45
CA HIS A 64 -31.00 -39.00 18.54
C HIS A 64 -30.99 -38.36 17.12
N ALA A 65 -30.89 -39.21 16.10
CA ALA A 65 -31.16 -38.98 14.67
C ALA A 65 -32.69 -38.89 14.43
N ASP A 66 -33.28 -38.41 13.33
CA ASP A 66 -33.04 -38.63 11.89
C ASP A 66 -33.94 -37.62 11.12
N LYS A 67 -33.41 -36.85 10.15
CA LYS A 67 -33.65 -36.92 8.68
C LYS A 67 -34.77 -36.03 8.06
N PRO A 68 -34.65 -35.71 6.74
CA PRO A 68 -34.97 -34.40 6.16
C PRO A 68 -36.24 -34.40 5.32
N LEU A 69 -36.73 -33.22 4.92
CA LEU A 69 -37.82 -33.10 3.95
C LEU A 69 -37.48 -32.13 2.81
N ASP A 70 -37.78 -32.66 1.63
CA ASP A 70 -37.45 -32.26 0.27
C ASP A 70 -38.49 -31.28 -0.32
N ALA A 71 -38.06 -30.56 -1.34
CA ALA A 71 -38.82 -29.57 -2.08
C ALA A 71 -39.59 -30.21 -3.25
N SER A 72 -40.92 -30.08 -3.28
CA SER A 72 -41.73 -29.83 -4.49
C SER A 72 -43.23 -29.97 -4.19
N LEU A 73 -44.05 -29.27 -5.01
CA LEU A 73 -45.51 -29.36 -5.17
C LEU A 73 -46.33 -28.60 -4.09
N VAL A 74 -47.23 -27.65 -4.38
CA VAL A 74 -48.08 -27.40 -5.56
C VAL A 74 -48.45 -25.91 -5.66
N MET A 75 -48.41 -25.38 -6.89
CA MET A 75 -49.01 -24.12 -7.33
C MET A 75 -50.53 -24.28 -7.47
N ASP A 76 -51.33 -23.35 -6.95
CA ASP A 76 -52.36 -22.63 -7.72
C ASP A 76 -53.38 -21.92 -6.81
N GLN A 77 -53.37 -20.59 -6.85
CA GLN A 77 -54.58 -19.79 -7.01
C GLN A 77 -54.21 -18.37 -7.45
N VAL A 78 -54.03 -18.22 -8.76
CA VAL A 78 -54.00 -16.93 -9.46
C VAL A 78 -55.44 -16.56 -9.85
N ARG A 79 -55.93 -15.36 -9.49
CA ARG A 79 -56.64 -14.45 -10.42
C ARG A 79 -57.15 -13.17 -9.74
N SER A 80 -56.52 -12.05 -10.10
CA SER A 80 -57.10 -10.72 -10.41
C SER A 80 -55.97 -9.68 -10.21
N ARG A 81 -55.56 -8.79 -11.11
CA ARG A 81 -55.96 -8.30 -12.44
C ARG A 81 -54.65 -7.81 -13.09
N GLY A 82 -54.33 -8.20 -14.32
CA GLY A 82 -54.25 -7.23 -15.43
C GLY A 82 -52.82 -7.02 -15.95
N ARG A 83 -52.51 -7.51 -17.15
CA ARG A 83 -51.27 -7.25 -17.90
C ARG A 83 -51.30 -5.87 -18.56
N PRO A 84 -50.14 -5.22 -18.72
CA PRO A 84 -49.82 -4.43 -19.92
C PRO A 84 -48.89 -5.20 -20.87
N LYS A 85 -49.08 -4.96 -22.17
CA LYS A 85 -48.24 -5.39 -23.30
C LYS A 85 -47.03 -4.43 -23.49
N PRO A 86 -46.01 -4.82 -24.28
CA PRO A 86 -44.67 -4.24 -24.20
C PRO A 86 -44.52 -2.95 -25.02
N LEU A 87 -43.75 -2.01 -24.49
CA LEU A 87 -43.16 -0.93 -25.28
C LEU A 87 -41.64 -1.07 -25.27
N THR A 88 -41.13 -1.26 -26.49
CA THR A 88 -39.76 -1.08 -26.92
C THR A 88 -39.26 0.33 -26.61
N SER A 89 -38.20 0.44 -25.80
CA SER A 89 -37.12 1.42 -26.03
C SER A 89 -35.92 1.05 -25.16
N ARG A 90 -34.76 0.95 -25.81
CA ARG A 90 -33.45 0.88 -25.15
C ARG A 90 -33.30 2.11 -24.24
N PRO A 91 -32.95 1.97 -22.95
CA PRO A 91 -32.33 3.08 -22.26
C PRO A 91 -30.92 3.24 -22.84
N ALA A 92 -30.60 4.47 -23.23
CA ALA A 92 -29.27 4.85 -23.69
C ALA A 92 -28.22 4.40 -22.66
N ALA A 93 -27.15 3.80 -23.16
CA ALA A 93 -25.94 3.51 -22.40
C ALA A 93 -25.25 4.83 -22.03
N SER A 94 -25.74 5.51 -21.00
CA SER A 94 -25.13 6.75 -20.51
C SER A 94 -25.34 6.94 -19.01
N HIS A 95 -25.06 5.92 -18.20
CA HIS A 95 -24.78 6.07 -16.77
C HIS A 95 -23.85 4.95 -16.27
N PHE A 96 -22.68 4.83 -16.89
CA PHE A 96 -21.53 4.21 -16.22
C PHE A 96 -20.76 5.31 -15.48
N VAL A 97 -21.36 5.83 -14.40
CA VAL A 97 -20.63 6.64 -13.43
C VAL A 97 -19.98 5.66 -12.45
N SER A 98 -18.72 5.35 -12.74
CA SER A 98 -17.73 4.68 -11.90
C SER A 98 -18.11 4.59 -10.40
N ALA A 99 -18.35 3.37 -9.92
CA ALA A 99 -18.37 3.03 -8.49
C ALA A 99 -16.98 3.20 -7.82
N LEU A 100 -15.96 3.61 -8.57
CA LEU A 100 -14.58 3.80 -8.10
C LEU A 100 -14.31 5.20 -7.52
N ASN A 101 -15.24 6.17 -7.65
CA ASN A 101 -15.01 7.58 -7.27
C ASN A 101 -15.61 8.02 -5.93
N LYS A 102 -16.23 7.13 -5.14
CA LYS A 102 -17.01 7.55 -3.96
C LYS A 102 -16.52 7.05 -2.60
N THR A 103 -15.43 6.29 -2.51
CA THR A 103 -15.45 5.24 -1.47
C THR A 103 -14.31 5.17 -0.47
N TRP A 104 -13.22 5.93 -0.51
CA TRP A 104 -12.16 5.74 0.50
C TRP A 104 -11.31 7.00 0.71
N MET A 105 -11.15 7.44 1.97
CA MET A 105 -10.10 8.40 2.32
C MET A 105 -8.75 7.77 1.96
N THR A 106 -8.14 8.31 0.91
CA THR A 106 -6.78 7.96 0.51
C THR A 106 -5.95 9.23 0.53
N TRP A 107 -4.65 9.10 0.82
CA TRP A 107 -3.66 10.18 0.93
C TRP A 107 -3.75 11.19 -0.22
N THR A 108 -4.59 12.22 -0.09
CA THR A 108 -4.42 13.48 -0.83
C THR A 108 -3.62 14.48 0.00
N ASP A 109 -3.67 14.36 1.33
CA ASP A 109 -2.93 15.22 2.24
C ASP A 109 -1.93 14.41 3.06
N ILE A 110 -0.72 14.96 3.12
CA ILE A 110 0.42 14.42 3.86
C ILE A 110 0.17 14.34 5.38
N ASP A 111 -0.93 14.95 5.83
CA ASP A 111 -1.32 15.12 7.23
C ASP A 111 -2.65 14.40 7.56
N SER A 112 -3.09 13.44 6.74
CA SER A 112 -4.26 12.61 7.05
C SER A 112 -4.08 11.85 8.38
N PRO A 113 -5.08 11.82 9.28
CA PRO A 113 -4.97 11.15 10.57
C PRO A 113 -4.85 9.61 10.44
N GLY A 114 -5.24 9.05 9.29
CA GLY A 114 -5.08 7.62 9.03
C GLY A 114 -5.32 7.21 7.58
N VAL A 115 -5.18 5.92 7.33
CA VAL A 115 -5.23 5.30 5.99
C VAL A 115 -6.14 4.09 6.04
N TYR A 116 -7.14 4.04 5.15
CA TYR A 116 -7.93 2.84 4.97
C TYR A 116 -7.03 1.67 4.54
N ARG A 117 -7.17 0.53 5.22
CA ARG A 117 -6.40 -0.69 4.93
C ARG A 117 -7.24 -1.70 4.20
N ALA A 118 -8.36 -2.11 4.80
CA ALA A 118 -9.21 -3.13 4.25
C ALA A 118 -10.54 -3.20 4.99
N CYS A 119 -11.48 -3.92 4.40
CA CYS A 119 -12.60 -4.49 5.11
C CYS A 119 -12.15 -5.82 5.72
N VAL A 120 -12.49 -6.08 6.98
CA VAL A 120 -12.06 -7.28 7.72
C VAL A 120 -13.25 -7.94 8.41
N PRO A 121 -13.27 -9.27 8.60
CA PRO A 121 -14.33 -9.93 9.34
C PRO A 121 -14.42 -9.40 10.77
N ARG A 122 -15.63 -9.16 11.23
CA ARG A 122 -15.89 -8.86 12.64
C ARG A 122 -15.79 -10.17 13.45
N PRO A 123 -15.00 -10.24 14.53
CA PRO A 123 -15.07 -11.34 15.48
C PRO A 123 -16.49 -11.50 16.06
N LYS A 124 -17.03 -12.73 16.05
CA LYS A 124 -18.44 -12.99 16.35
C LYS A 124 -18.77 -12.99 17.84
N ASP A 125 -17.84 -13.42 18.67
CA ASP A 125 -18.01 -13.49 20.12
C ASP A 125 -17.09 -12.51 20.85
N SER A 126 -17.39 -12.24 22.12
CA SER A 126 -16.64 -11.27 22.92
C SER A 126 -15.20 -11.71 23.20
N VAL A 127 -14.95 -13.02 23.27
CA VAL A 127 -13.63 -13.59 23.54
C VAL A 127 -12.71 -13.31 22.36
N SER A 128 -13.10 -13.74 21.16
CA SER A 128 -12.40 -13.46 19.91
C SER A 128 -12.27 -11.96 19.64
N MET A 129 -13.27 -11.15 20.00
CA MET A 129 -13.17 -9.69 19.90
C MET A 129 -12.02 -9.16 20.76
N SER A 130 -11.94 -9.57 22.02
CA SER A 130 -10.91 -9.08 22.96
C SER A 130 -9.49 -9.54 22.62
N GLU A 131 -9.34 -10.70 21.98
CA GLU A 131 -8.04 -11.20 21.50
C GLU A 131 -7.55 -10.42 20.28
N VAL A 132 -8.48 -10.07 19.39
CA VAL A 132 -8.18 -9.48 18.08
C VAL A 132 -8.09 -7.95 18.15
N VAL A 133 -8.93 -7.33 18.98
CA VAL A 133 -9.08 -5.88 19.13
C VAL A 133 -8.59 -5.46 20.52
N THR A 134 -7.29 -5.21 20.62
CA THR A 134 -6.62 -5.05 21.93
C THR A 134 -7.04 -3.81 22.71
N GLY A 135 -7.54 -2.76 22.04
CA GLY A 135 -8.07 -1.56 22.67
C GLY A 135 -9.59 -1.59 22.91
N GLY A 136 -10.28 -2.63 22.42
CA GLY A 136 -11.72 -2.79 22.57
C GLY A 136 -12.57 -1.71 21.89
N LEU A 137 -13.85 -1.68 22.27
CA LEU A 137 -14.81 -0.65 21.87
C LEU A 137 -14.52 0.61 22.67
N VAL A 138 -14.06 1.66 22.00
CA VAL A 138 -13.74 2.94 22.67
C VAL A 138 -14.92 3.91 22.64
N GLU A 139 -15.79 3.79 21.64
CA GLU A 139 -16.94 4.69 21.51
C GLU A 139 -18.07 4.10 20.66
N LYS A 140 -19.30 4.42 21.02
CA LYS A 140 -20.49 4.21 20.21
C LYS A 140 -21.24 5.53 20.05
N SER A 141 -21.38 6.01 18.81
CA SER A 141 -21.95 7.33 18.53
C SER A 141 -22.94 7.28 17.37
N SER A 142 -24.07 7.98 17.53
CA SER A 142 -25.07 8.19 16.47
C SER A 142 -24.64 9.19 15.41
N THR A 143 -23.49 9.86 15.60
CA THR A 143 -22.88 10.78 14.64
C THR A 143 -21.44 10.36 14.31
N MET A 144 -21.16 9.05 14.34
CA MET A 144 -19.83 8.51 14.08
C MET A 144 -19.29 8.92 12.70
N THR A 145 -18.01 9.30 12.66
CA THR A 145 -17.24 9.57 11.44
C THR A 145 -15.91 8.83 11.49
N ILE A 146 -15.29 8.61 10.33
CA ILE A 146 -13.96 8.00 10.24
C ILE A 146 -12.93 8.84 11.01
N THR A 147 -12.95 10.16 10.79
CA THR A 147 -12.01 11.10 11.41
C THR A 147 -12.12 11.11 12.93
N HIS A 148 -13.34 11.02 13.46
CA HIS A 148 -13.58 10.95 14.89
C HIS A 148 -12.96 9.69 15.48
N CYS A 149 -13.27 8.52 14.90
CA CYS A 149 -12.70 7.25 15.38
C CYS A 149 -11.17 7.22 15.28
N LEU A 150 -10.60 7.72 14.17
CA LEU A 150 -9.15 7.84 14.01
C LEU A 150 -8.54 8.73 15.11
N SER A 151 -9.14 9.89 15.37
CA SER A 151 -8.64 10.83 16.38
C SER A 151 -8.66 10.22 17.78
N SER A 152 -9.72 9.48 18.12
CA SER A 152 -9.83 8.74 19.38
C SER A 152 -8.76 7.65 19.51
N CYS A 153 -8.53 6.85 18.47
CA CYS A 153 -7.48 5.82 18.53
C CYS A 153 -6.06 6.41 18.56
N ILE A 154 -5.84 7.55 17.88
CA ILE A 154 -4.56 8.27 17.94
C ILE A 154 -4.29 8.82 19.34
N SER A 155 -5.28 9.44 19.97
CA SER A 155 -5.12 10.00 21.32
C SER A 155 -4.87 8.92 22.38
N LEU A 156 -5.38 7.71 22.13
CA LEU A 156 -5.13 6.51 22.94
C LEU A 156 -3.84 5.76 22.56
N GLY A 157 -3.12 6.19 21.52
CA GLY A 157 -1.85 5.60 21.12
C GLY A 157 -1.96 4.26 20.40
N PHE A 158 -3.11 3.92 19.81
CA PHE A 158 -3.29 2.68 19.05
C PHE A 158 -2.90 2.85 17.58
N THR A 159 -2.26 1.81 17.04
CA THR A 159 -1.81 1.80 15.64
C THR A 159 -2.95 1.62 14.63
N TYR A 160 -4.09 1.08 15.05
CA TYR A 160 -5.27 0.87 14.20
C TYR A 160 -6.57 1.38 14.83
N ALA A 161 -7.47 1.80 13.95
CA ALA A 161 -8.86 2.08 14.23
C ALA A 161 -9.73 1.15 13.37
N ALA A 162 -10.81 0.62 13.92
CA ALA A 162 -11.75 -0.23 13.21
C ALA A 162 -13.18 0.26 13.45
N LEU A 163 -13.91 0.54 12.37
CA LEU A 163 -15.29 0.99 12.45
C LEU A 163 -16.23 -0.16 12.13
N SER A 164 -17.31 -0.31 12.90
CA SER A 164 -18.26 -1.42 12.76
C SER A 164 -19.69 -0.94 12.99
N HIS A 165 -20.66 -1.62 12.36
CA HIS A 165 -22.09 -1.33 12.50
C HIS A 165 -22.49 0.14 12.25
N GLY A 166 -21.68 0.90 11.50
CA GLY A 166 -21.86 2.33 11.26
C GLY A 166 -21.56 3.25 12.45
N THR A 167 -21.71 2.76 13.68
CA THR A 167 -21.75 3.60 14.90
C THR A 167 -20.66 3.30 15.90
N GLU A 168 -19.94 2.19 15.75
CA GLU A 168 -18.98 1.70 16.74
C GLU A 168 -17.54 1.96 16.29
N CYS A 169 -16.73 2.49 17.20
CA CYS A 169 -15.30 2.72 17.02
C CYS A 169 -14.50 1.81 17.94
N TYR A 170 -13.60 1.05 17.35
CA TYR A 170 -12.68 0.15 18.03
C TYR A 170 -11.25 0.58 17.79
N CYS A 171 -10.39 0.41 18.80
CA CYS A 171 -8.96 0.64 18.65
C CYS A 171 -8.20 -0.66 18.87
N SER A 172 -7.09 -0.85 18.16
CA SER A 172 -6.28 -2.06 18.30
C SER A 172 -4.82 -1.82 17.90
N ASP A 173 -3.95 -2.65 18.45
CA ASP A 173 -2.66 -2.95 17.87
C ASP A 173 -2.70 -4.31 17.19
N VAL A 174 -2.18 -4.37 15.97
CA VAL A 174 -2.12 -5.63 15.23
C VAL A 174 -0.80 -6.34 15.55
N LYS A 175 -0.88 -7.40 16.34
CA LYS A 175 0.27 -8.26 16.67
C LYS A 175 0.22 -9.56 15.85
N GLY A 176 1.37 -9.98 15.34
CA GLY A 176 1.53 -11.28 14.68
C GLY A 176 0.57 -11.52 13.51
N GLU A 177 0.12 -12.76 13.38
CA GLU A 177 -0.91 -13.19 12.43
C GLU A 177 -2.30 -12.94 13.04
N SER A 178 -2.78 -11.71 12.92
CA SER A 178 -4.09 -11.31 13.44
C SER A 178 -5.19 -11.54 12.39
N PRO A 179 -6.41 -11.95 12.81
CA PRO A 179 -7.61 -11.92 11.96
C PRO A 179 -7.92 -10.54 11.34
N LEU A 180 -7.43 -9.43 11.93
CA LEU A 180 -7.51 -8.09 11.32
C LEU A 180 -6.66 -7.95 10.05
N LEU A 181 -5.84 -8.95 9.71
CA LEU A 181 -5.08 -9.01 8.47
C LEU A 181 -5.73 -9.93 7.43
N LYS A 182 -6.89 -10.53 7.76
CA LYS A 182 -7.71 -11.25 6.80
C LYS A 182 -8.56 -10.24 6.02
N TYR A 183 -7.96 -9.69 4.99
CA TYR A 183 -8.60 -8.68 4.15
C TYR A 183 -9.70 -9.30 3.27
N MET A 184 -10.82 -8.60 3.20
CA MET A 184 -12.02 -8.98 2.45
C MET A 184 -12.34 -7.92 1.39
N GLU A 185 -13.29 -8.23 0.51
CA GLU A 185 -13.79 -7.27 -0.47
C GLU A 185 -14.35 -6.02 0.23
N SER A 186 -13.92 -4.83 -0.24
CA SER A 186 -14.33 -3.58 0.40
C SER A 186 -15.84 -3.31 0.32
N ALA A 187 -16.55 -3.96 -0.62
CA ALA A 187 -18.00 -3.90 -0.75
C ALA A 187 -18.75 -4.52 0.43
N LEU A 188 -18.09 -5.33 1.27
CA LEU A 188 -18.68 -5.91 2.48
C LEU A 188 -18.75 -4.92 3.66
N CYS A 189 -18.01 -3.80 3.55
CA CYS A 189 -18.05 -2.69 4.48
C CYS A 189 -18.85 -1.54 3.86
N ASP A 190 -20.16 -1.74 3.78
CA ASP A 190 -21.12 -0.92 3.04
C ASP A 190 -22.04 -0.06 3.93
N LEU A 191 -21.88 -0.10 5.25
CA LEU A 191 -22.71 0.71 6.14
C LEU A 191 -22.21 2.16 6.17
N PRO A 192 -23.05 3.14 5.84
CA PRO A 192 -22.63 4.54 5.85
C PRO A 192 -22.34 5.03 7.28
N CYS A 193 -21.38 5.93 7.39
CA CYS A 193 -21.11 6.67 8.62
C CYS A 193 -22.27 7.64 8.91
N PRO A 194 -22.94 7.58 10.07
CA PRO A 194 -24.05 8.47 10.39
C PRO A 194 -23.69 9.95 10.38
N GLY A 195 -22.49 10.30 10.88
CA GLY A 195 -22.00 11.68 10.88
C GLY A 195 -21.49 12.16 9.53
N GLU A 196 -21.24 11.23 8.59
CA GLU A 196 -20.73 11.56 7.26
C GLU A 196 -21.13 10.50 6.22
N PRO A 197 -22.39 10.51 5.74
CA PRO A 197 -22.96 9.39 4.95
C PRO A 197 -22.30 9.11 3.60
N ARG A 198 -21.34 9.95 3.19
CA ARG A 198 -20.51 9.73 2.00
C ARG A 198 -19.45 8.65 2.19
N TYR A 199 -19.10 8.34 3.43
CA TYR A 199 -18.12 7.31 3.77
C TYR A 199 -18.77 6.11 4.47
N HIS A 200 -18.05 4.98 4.51
CA HIS A 200 -18.53 3.73 5.09
C HIS A 200 -17.78 3.40 6.40
N CYS A 201 -18.55 3.12 7.45
CA CYS A 201 -18.11 2.86 8.82
C CYS A 201 -18.34 1.37 9.20
N GLY A 202 -17.80 0.47 8.39
CA GLY A 202 -17.90 -0.98 8.56
C GLY A 202 -19.06 -1.62 7.80
N GLY A 203 -19.36 -2.88 8.14
CA GLY A 203 -20.46 -3.68 7.60
C GLY A 203 -21.25 -4.35 8.74
N ARG A 204 -22.28 -5.13 8.40
CA ARG A 204 -23.04 -5.91 9.41
C ARG A 204 -22.16 -6.93 10.13
N GLU A 205 -21.37 -7.69 9.36
CA GLU A 205 -20.46 -8.73 9.88
C GLU A 205 -18.99 -8.35 9.66
N TYR A 206 -18.71 -7.08 9.38
CA TYR A 206 -17.40 -6.62 8.94
C TYR A 206 -17.00 -5.29 9.58
N MET A 207 -15.70 -5.04 9.64
CA MET A 207 -15.13 -3.79 10.12
C MET A 207 -14.31 -3.10 9.03
N SER A 208 -14.44 -1.78 8.92
CA SER A 208 -13.54 -0.96 8.10
C SER A 208 -12.29 -0.66 8.93
N LEU A 209 -11.16 -1.26 8.55
CA LEU A 209 -9.88 -1.11 9.26
C LEU A 209 -9.06 0.04 8.68
N TYR A 210 -8.57 0.90 9.56
CA TYR A 210 -7.70 2.03 9.25
C TYR A 210 -6.40 1.93 10.06
N ARG A 211 -5.28 2.26 9.43
CA ARG A 211 -4.02 2.51 10.10
C ARG A 211 -3.96 3.96 10.53
N THR A 212 -3.68 4.22 11.80
CA THR A 212 -3.51 5.58 12.34
C THR A 212 -2.14 6.17 12.00
N SER A 213 -1.88 7.40 12.40
CA SER A 213 -0.55 8.02 12.33
C SER A 213 0.41 7.56 13.44
N VAL A 214 -0.06 6.79 14.44
CA VAL A 214 0.76 6.31 15.56
C VAL A 214 1.80 5.31 15.05
N PRO A 215 3.12 5.53 15.21
CA PRO A 215 4.13 4.60 14.69
C PRO A 215 4.11 3.24 15.39
N ASP A 216 4.26 2.15 14.64
CA ASP A 216 4.42 0.82 15.24
C ASP A 216 5.87 0.63 15.75
N PRO A 217 6.09 0.43 17.06
CA PRO A 217 7.43 0.37 17.65
C PRO A 217 8.30 -0.77 17.10
N ARG A 218 7.71 -1.83 16.53
CA ARG A 218 8.47 -2.96 15.95
C ARG A 218 9.27 -2.54 14.72
N CYS A 219 8.79 -1.56 13.94
CA CYS A 219 9.42 -1.12 12.69
C CYS A 219 9.43 0.41 12.47
N SER A 220 9.17 1.21 13.51
CA SER A 220 9.16 2.69 13.44
C SER A 220 10.56 3.28 13.33
N ARG A 221 11.54 2.74 14.08
CA ARG A 221 12.92 3.22 14.07
C ARG A 221 13.58 2.87 12.74
N ILE A 222 13.97 3.90 11.99
CA ILE A 222 14.72 3.81 10.75
C ILE A 222 15.85 4.84 10.83
N GLU A 223 17.08 4.43 10.53
CA GLU A 223 18.27 5.27 10.68
C GLU A 223 19.15 5.27 9.43
N LEU A 224 19.93 6.33 9.31
CA LEU A 224 21.04 6.41 8.37
C LEU A 224 22.28 5.80 9.04
N LYS A 225 23.11 5.08 8.30
CA LYS A 225 24.39 4.60 8.83
C LYS A 225 25.51 5.64 8.68
N PRO A 226 26.61 5.51 9.44
CA PRO A 226 27.82 6.32 9.22
C PRO A 226 28.35 6.17 7.80
N ALA A 227 29.02 7.21 7.29
CA ALA A 227 29.63 7.18 5.95
C ALA A 227 30.65 6.04 5.81
N GLY A 228 30.62 5.35 4.68
CA GLY A 228 31.51 4.23 4.37
C GLY A 228 31.17 2.90 5.04
N SER A 229 30.10 2.81 5.83
CA SER A 229 29.82 1.62 6.65
C SER A 229 28.97 0.54 5.97
N LEU A 230 28.36 0.81 4.82
CA LEU A 230 27.56 -0.16 4.07
C LEU A 230 28.15 -0.44 2.68
N PRO A 231 27.93 -1.63 2.10
CA PRO A 231 28.27 -1.86 0.70
C PRO A 231 27.36 -1.04 -0.22
N LEU A 232 27.88 -0.61 -1.37
CA LEU A 232 27.08 0.10 -2.37
C LEU A 232 26.20 -0.88 -3.15
N ILE A 233 24.96 -1.08 -2.69
CA ILE A 233 23.99 -2.00 -3.31
C ILE A 233 22.91 -1.24 -4.08
N ALA A 234 22.64 -1.64 -5.32
CA ALA A 234 21.57 -1.05 -6.13
C ALA A 234 20.22 -1.73 -5.85
N LEU A 235 19.14 -0.93 -5.82
CA LEU A 235 17.78 -1.38 -6.13
C LEU A 235 17.54 -1.01 -7.60
N ALA A 236 17.91 -1.92 -8.49
CA ALA A 236 17.87 -1.72 -9.92
C ALA A 236 16.54 -2.19 -10.50
N SER A 237 15.93 -1.38 -11.36
CA SER A 237 14.77 -1.84 -12.14
C SER A 237 14.38 -0.90 -13.27
N TYR A 238 13.57 -1.42 -14.19
CA TYR A 238 12.82 -0.60 -15.12
C TYR A 238 11.81 0.31 -14.36
N PRO A 239 11.52 1.53 -14.84
CA PRO A 239 10.50 2.39 -14.23
C PRO A 239 9.17 1.66 -14.02
N ARG A 240 8.44 2.01 -12.94
CA ARG A 240 7.13 1.42 -12.58
C ARG A 240 7.14 -0.07 -12.23
N SER A 241 8.31 -0.66 -11.97
CA SER A 241 8.42 -2.04 -11.47
C SER A 241 8.21 -2.21 -9.96
N GLY A 242 7.84 -1.15 -9.23
CA GLY A 242 7.52 -1.25 -7.80
C GLY A 242 8.58 -0.72 -6.82
N ASN A 243 9.53 0.11 -7.30
CA ASN A 243 10.59 0.68 -6.47
C ASN A 243 10.11 1.37 -5.21
N THR A 244 9.11 2.25 -5.30
CA THR A 244 8.59 2.99 -4.13
C THR A 244 8.14 2.04 -3.03
N TRP A 245 7.36 1.02 -3.38
CA TRP A 245 6.88 0.04 -2.42
C TRP A 245 8.02 -0.82 -1.88
N THR A 246 8.94 -1.26 -2.74
CA THR A 246 10.09 -2.08 -2.34
C THR A 246 11.03 -1.31 -1.42
N ARG A 247 11.30 -0.02 -1.68
CA ARG A 247 12.06 0.85 -0.77
C ARG A 247 11.39 0.92 0.60
N GLN A 248 10.09 1.16 0.65
CA GLN A 248 9.34 1.22 1.92
C GLN A 248 9.41 -0.08 2.71
N LEU A 249 9.26 -1.22 2.02
CA LEU A 249 9.43 -2.54 2.62
C LEU A 249 10.85 -2.75 3.14
N ILE A 250 11.87 -2.39 2.38
CA ILE A 250 13.28 -2.50 2.79
C ILE A 250 13.55 -1.59 3.99
N GLU A 251 13.15 -0.32 3.97
CA GLU A 251 13.42 0.62 5.05
C GLU A 251 12.75 0.19 6.36
N ARG A 252 11.47 -0.22 6.30
CA ARG A 252 10.78 -0.75 7.47
C ARG A 252 11.35 -2.08 7.92
N GLY A 253 11.61 -3.00 6.98
CA GLY A 253 12.10 -4.34 7.27
C GLY A 253 13.50 -4.35 7.88
N THR A 254 14.40 -3.50 7.38
CA THR A 254 15.80 -3.41 7.84
C THR A 254 16.01 -2.38 8.95
N GLY A 255 15.19 -1.34 8.99
CA GLY A 255 15.45 -0.17 9.83
C GLY A 255 16.53 0.75 9.31
N LEU A 256 16.88 0.65 8.03
CA LEU A 256 17.91 1.46 7.40
C LEU A 256 17.35 2.20 6.18
N LEU A 257 17.72 3.46 6.04
CA LEU A 257 17.26 4.30 4.93
C LEU A 257 17.79 3.81 3.58
N THR A 258 16.99 4.04 2.53
CA THR A 258 17.37 3.80 1.14
C THR A 258 17.72 5.10 0.43
N GLY A 259 18.71 5.04 -0.46
CA GLY A 259 19.17 6.16 -1.27
C GLY A 259 18.62 6.13 -2.69
N SER A 260 19.07 7.08 -3.51
CA SER A 260 18.74 7.17 -4.93
C SER A 260 19.91 7.75 -5.71
N VAL A 261 20.17 7.24 -6.91
CA VAL A 261 21.17 7.83 -7.81
C VAL A 261 20.79 9.26 -8.23
N HIS A 262 19.53 9.63 -8.06
CA HIS A 262 19.00 10.98 -8.32
C HIS A 262 18.92 11.83 -7.04
N TRP A 263 19.75 11.58 -6.03
CA TRP A 263 19.75 12.29 -4.74
C TRP A 263 19.75 13.83 -4.89
N LYS A 264 20.47 14.36 -5.87
CA LYS A 264 20.50 15.81 -6.15
C LYS A 264 19.14 16.39 -6.51
N HIS A 265 18.26 15.60 -7.12
CA HIS A 265 16.90 16.01 -7.43
C HIS A 265 15.94 15.62 -6.29
N GLU A 266 16.10 14.43 -5.70
CA GLU A 266 15.23 13.97 -4.59
C GLU A 266 15.34 14.87 -3.36
N LYS A 267 16.52 15.44 -3.08
CA LYS A 267 16.75 16.37 -1.95
C LYS A 267 15.91 17.65 -2.02
N ASP A 268 15.65 18.14 -3.23
CA ASP A 268 14.95 19.41 -3.47
C ASP A 268 13.42 19.18 -3.60
N MET A 269 12.97 17.92 -3.65
CA MET A 269 11.56 17.56 -3.70
C MET A 269 11.00 17.37 -2.28
N ALA A 270 10.14 18.27 -1.82
CA ALA A 270 9.53 18.22 -0.47
C ALA A 270 8.85 16.88 -0.14
N ILE A 271 8.15 16.29 -1.11
CA ILE A 271 7.48 14.99 -0.94
C ILE A 271 8.51 13.86 -0.86
N SER A 272 9.50 13.87 -1.75
CA SER A 272 10.52 12.81 -1.79
C SER A 272 11.38 12.81 -0.54
N SER A 273 11.79 13.99 -0.07
CA SER A 273 12.61 14.16 1.13
C SER A 273 11.86 13.75 2.41
N LYS A 274 10.53 13.93 2.47
CA LYS A 274 9.69 13.44 3.59
C LYS A 274 9.52 11.92 3.57
N ILE A 275 9.30 11.32 2.40
CA ILE A 275 9.00 9.88 2.28
C ILE A 275 10.28 9.03 2.32
N PHE A 276 11.35 9.51 1.69
CA PHE A 276 12.63 8.80 1.59
C PHE A 276 13.78 9.75 1.96
N PRO A 277 13.98 10.01 3.25
CA PRO A 277 14.99 10.98 3.70
C PRO A 277 16.43 10.57 3.35
N GLY A 278 16.68 9.28 3.06
CA GLY A 278 17.96 8.82 2.52
C GLY A 278 18.27 9.36 1.11
N GLY A 279 17.28 9.89 0.39
CA GLY A 279 17.48 10.62 -0.87
C GLY A 279 18.15 11.99 -0.71
N ASN A 280 18.33 12.48 0.52
CA ASN A 280 18.98 13.76 0.81
C ASN A 280 20.50 13.64 0.95
N VAL A 281 21.04 12.43 0.88
CA VAL A 281 22.46 12.13 1.08
C VAL A 281 23.03 11.61 -0.23
N ASP A 282 24.29 11.95 -0.51
CA ASP A 282 25.00 11.38 -1.65
C ASP A 282 25.02 9.85 -1.53
N TYR A 283 24.47 9.15 -2.51
CA TYR A 283 24.42 7.69 -2.52
C TYR A 283 25.82 7.05 -2.48
N GLN A 284 26.85 7.76 -2.96
CA GLN A 284 28.23 7.29 -2.93
C GLN A 284 28.86 7.34 -1.52
N SER A 285 28.23 8.04 -0.57
CA SER A 285 28.65 8.07 0.84
C SER A 285 28.51 6.72 1.54
N LYS A 286 27.82 5.74 0.92
CA LYS A 286 27.62 4.40 1.48
C LYS A 286 26.93 4.40 2.85
N GLN A 287 25.97 5.30 3.03
CA GLN A 287 25.20 5.48 4.26
C GLN A 287 23.81 4.82 4.25
N THR A 288 23.32 4.45 3.07
CA THR A 288 21.99 3.86 2.85
C THR A 288 22.11 2.39 2.48
N ILE A 289 21.15 1.57 2.91
CA ILE A 289 21.19 0.10 2.72
C ILE A 289 21.04 -0.34 1.27
N CYS A 290 20.37 0.46 0.46
CA CYS A 290 20.14 0.17 -0.95
C CYS A 290 19.83 1.46 -1.72
N VAL A 291 20.27 1.56 -2.98
CA VAL A 291 20.18 2.78 -3.79
C VAL A 291 19.33 2.56 -5.03
N LYS A 292 18.20 3.25 -5.14
CA LYS A 292 17.32 3.19 -6.32
C LYS A 292 18.05 3.66 -7.59
N SER A 293 18.00 2.85 -8.64
CA SER A 293 18.55 3.17 -9.98
C SER A 293 17.66 2.68 -11.13
N HIS A 294 17.50 3.54 -12.14
CA HIS A 294 16.94 3.20 -13.45
C HIS A 294 17.99 3.19 -14.56
N LEU A 295 19.27 3.25 -14.20
CA LEU A 295 20.39 3.18 -15.14
C LEU A 295 20.87 1.73 -15.29
N SER A 296 21.35 1.38 -16.48
CA SER A 296 21.77 0.01 -16.84
C SER A 296 22.99 -0.04 -17.75
N ASP A 297 23.68 1.08 -17.94
CA ASP A 297 24.95 1.08 -18.65
C ASP A 297 26.01 0.29 -17.83
N PRO A 298 26.89 -0.49 -18.49
CA PRO A 298 27.86 -1.32 -17.78
C PRO A 298 28.81 -0.54 -16.87
N ALA A 299 29.14 0.71 -17.21
CA ALA A 299 29.99 1.57 -16.39
C ALA A 299 29.30 1.89 -15.06
N HIS A 300 28.04 2.30 -15.09
CA HIS A 300 27.21 2.49 -13.90
C HIS A 300 27.08 1.22 -13.07
N ILE A 301 26.74 0.08 -13.68
CA ILE A 301 26.57 -1.19 -12.95
C ILE A 301 27.85 -1.57 -12.19
N LYS A 302 29.03 -1.38 -12.81
CA LYS A 302 30.33 -1.70 -12.20
C LYS A 302 30.68 -0.84 -11.00
N THR A 303 30.01 0.30 -10.79
CA THR A 303 30.20 1.11 -9.57
C THR A 303 29.61 0.46 -8.33
N PHE A 304 28.63 -0.44 -8.49
CA PHE A 304 27.95 -1.12 -7.40
C PHE A 304 28.64 -2.44 -7.01
N GLU A 305 28.60 -2.75 -5.72
CA GLU A 305 29.13 -3.99 -5.15
C GLU A 305 28.12 -5.15 -5.26
N GLY A 306 26.85 -4.83 -5.50
CA GLY A 306 25.81 -5.79 -5.82
C GLY A 306 24.48 -5.12 -6.14
N ALA A 307 23.47 -5.92 -6.49
CA ALA A 307 22.15 -5.43 -6.85
C ALA A 307 21.02 -6.34 -6.38
N VAL A 308 19.97 -5.71 -5.84
CA VAL A 308 18.61 -6.25 -5.87
C VAL A 308 17.98 -5.80 -7.19
N LEU A 309 17.83 -6.73 -8.13
CA LEU A 309 17.16 -6.48 -9.42
C LEU A 309 15.67 -6.78 -9.27
N LEU A 310 14.85 -5.74 -9.32
CA LEU A 310 13.38 -5.86 -9.26
C LEU A 310 12.80 -5.92 -10.68
N ILE A 311 12.21 -7.07 -11.03
CA ILE A 311 11.60 -7.33 -12.33
C ILE A 311 10.08 -7.34 -12.18
N ARG A 312 9.37 -6.61 -13.03
CA ARG A 312 7.90 -6.59 -13.12
C ARG A 312 7.47 -6.94 -14.54
N ASN A 313 6.29 -7.54 -14.69
CA ASN A 313 5.75 -7.91 -15.99
C ASN A 313 5.74 -6.67 -16.91
N PRO A 314 6.39 -6.74 -18.10
CA PRO A 314 6.55 -5.58 -18.95
C PRO A 314 5.22 -5.02 -19.45
N TYR A 315 4.20 -5.87 -19.70
CA TYR A 315 2.86 -5.37 -20.05
C TYR A 315 2.31 -4.44 -18.96
N SER A 316 2.43 -4.86 -17.70
CA SER A 316 2.01 -4.06 -16.55
C SER A 316 2.88 -2.82 -16.32
N ALA A 317 4.20 -2.91 -16.53
CA ALA A 317 5.12 -1.81 -16.31
C ALA A 317 4.97 -0.71 -17.37
N LEU A 318 4.85 -1.07 -18.65
CA LEU A 318 4.70 -0.14 -19.78
C LEU A 318 3.38 0.63 -19.68
N VAL A 319 2.27 -0.06 -19.43
CA VAL A 319 0.96 0.59 -19.21
C VAL A 319 1.02 1.54 -18.02
N ALA A 320 1.62 1.11 -16.90
CA ALA A 320 1.75 1.95 -15.71
C ALA A 320 2.63 3.19 -15.94
N GLU A 321 3.56 3.16 -16.89
CA GLU A 321 4.42 4.29 -17.26
C GLU A 321 3.68 5.30 -18.13
N ILE A 322 2.80 4.86 -19.03
CA ILE A 322 1.92 5.76 -19.78
C ILE A 322 0.96 6.50 -18.85
N PHE A 323 0.32 5.79 -17.91
CA PHE A 323 -0.52 6.47 -16.92
C PHE A 323 0.25 7.50 -16.10
N ARG A 324 1.51 7.21 -15.74
CA ARG A 324 2.36 8.18 -15.06
C ARG A 324 2.59 9.42 -15.94
N ARG A 325 3.01 9.24 -17.19
CA ARG A 325 3.33 10.34 -18.11
C ARG A 325 2.10 11.18 -18.47
N GLN A 326 1.01 10.54 -18.86
CA GLN A 326 -0.18 11.25 -19.36
C GLN A 326 -0.93 11.94 -18.21
N MET A 327 -1.11 11.27 -17.06
CA MET A 327 -1.92 11.84 -15.98
C MET A 327 -1.12 12.76 -15.04
N LEU A 328 0.16 12.48 -14.78
CA LEU A 328 0.96 13.29 -13.85
C LEU A 328 1.78 14.35 -14.59
N ASP A 329 2.45 13.99 -15.68
CA ASP A 329 3.33 14.94 -16.37
C ASP A 329 2.55 15.85 -17.34
N GLN A 330 1.42 15.37 -17.89
CA GLN A 330 0.58 16.10 -18.84
C GLN A 330 -0.81 16.48 -18.30
N GLU A 331 -1.09 16.16 -17.02
CA GLU A 331 -2.36 16.47 -16.34
C GLU A 331 -3.63 15.99 -17.08
N LYS A 332 -3.52 14.95 -17.91
CA LYS A 332 -4.67 14.40 -18.66
C LYS A 332 -5.58 13.56 -17.78
N SER A 333 -6.85 13.49 -18.16
CA SER A 333 -7.80 12.57 -17.53
C SER A 333 -7.45 11.11 -17.85
N ALA A 334 -8.03 10.19 -17.05
CA ALA A 334 -7.91 8.76 -17.30
C ALA A 334 -8.50 8.38 -18.68
N ASP A 335 -9.63 8.98 -19.06
CA ASP A 335 -10.30 8.71 -20.34
C ASP A 335 -9.46 9.16 -21.54
N GLU A 336 -8.81 10.32 -21.44
CA GLU A 336 -7.85 10.77 -22.46
C GLU A 336 -6.62 9.88 -22.54
N THR A 337 -6.14 9.39 -21.39
CA THR A 337 -5.01 8.47 -21.33
C THR A 337 -5.35 7.13 -21.99
N VAL A 338 -6.57 6.62 -21.83
CA VAL A 338 -7.00 5.38 -22.48
C VAL A 338 -6.98 5.52 -24.02
N LYS A 339 -7.39 6.68 -24.55
CA LYS A 339 -7.34 6.95 -26.00
C LYS A 339 -5.92 6.92 -26.58
N TYR A 340 -4.91 7.22 -25.76
CA TYR A 340 -3.51 7.15 -26.20
C TYR A 340 -3.10 5.74 -26.64
N PHE A 341 -3.71 4.69 -26.09
CA PHE A 341 -3.37 3.30 -26.46
C PHE A 341 -3.77 2.90 -27.88
N ASP A 342 -4.65 3.67 -28.55
CA ASP A 342 -4.99 3.44 -29.96
C ASP A 342 -4.07 4.23 -30.92
N SER A 343 -3.08 4.97 -30.41
CA SER A 343 -2.20 5.87 -31.19
C SER A 343 -0.95 5.18 -31.75
N GLN A 344 -0.38 5.75 -32.82
CA GLN A 344 0.92 5.28 -33.36
C GLN A 344 2.08 5.60 -32.39
N GLU A 345 1.93 6.65 -31.59
CA GLU A 345 2.86 7.06 -30.54
C GLU A 345 2.95 6.00 -29.44
N TRP A 346 1.82 5.39 -29.05
CA TRP A 346 1.82 4.25 -28.14
C TRP A 346 2.58 3.06 -28.73
N ARG A 347 2.34 2.72 -29.99
CA ARG A 347 3.04 1.61 -30.65
C ARG A 347 4.56 1.80 -30.60
N ARG A 348 5.05 2.96 -31.07
CA ARG A 348 6.49 3.30 -31.04
C ARG A 348 7.04 3.30 -29.61
N PHE A 349 6.26 3.79 -28.65
CA PHE A 349 6.64 3.77 -27.25
C PHE A 349 6.79 2.35 -26.73
N ALA A 350 5.79 1.49 -26.94
CA ALA A 350 5.78 0.12 -26.46
C ALA A 350 6.94 -0.70 -27.04
N GLU A 351 7.21 -0.59 -28.35
CA GLU A 351 8.33 -1.26 -29.02
C GLU A 351 9.69 -0.87 -28.41
N ASN A 352 9.92 0.43 -28.22
CA ASN A 352 11.18 0.94 -27.64
C ASN A 352 11.33 0.61 -26.16
N GLN A 353 10.24 0.69 -25.40
CA GLN A 353 10.26 0.45 -23.96
C GLN A 353 10.33 -1.03 -23.61
N ALA A 354 9.76 -1.93 -24.43
CA ALA A 354 9.93 -3.37 -24.26
C ALA A 354 11.41 -3.79 -24.37
N GLN A 355 12.11 -3.24 -25.36
CA GLN A 355 13.56 -3.44 -25.51
C GLN A 355 14.35 -2.83 -24.36
N SER A 356 13.96 -1.64 -23.89
CA SER A 356 14.60 -0.99 -22.73
C SER A 356 14.43 -1.81 -21.45
N TRP A 357 13.25 -2.38 -21.23
CA TRP A 357 12.96 -3.30 -20.13
C TRP A 357 13.85 -4.55 -20.20
N ARG A 358 13.96 -5.18 -21.37
CA ARG A 358 14.86 -6.33 -21.59
C ARG A 358 16.30 -5.95 -21.29
N ASN A 359 16.78 -4.88 -21.91
CA ASN A 359 18.18 -4.45 -21.81
C ASN A 359 18.55 -4.12 -20.35
N MET A 360 17.65 -3.51 -19.59
CA MET A 360 17.82 -3.29 -18.15
C MET A 360 18.05 -4.62 -17.42
N ALA A 361 17.14 -5.57 -17.55
CA ALA A 361 17.22 -6.84 -16.84
C ALA A 361 18.49 -7.62 -17.23
N VAL A 362 18.71 -7.82 -18.54
CA VAL A 362 19.85 -8.59 -19.06
C VAL A 362 21.18 -7.96 -18.64
N ARG A 363 21.34 -6.64 -18.74
CA ARG A 363 22.61 -5.98 -18.37
C ARG A 363 22.91 -6.11 -16.88
N TRP A 364 21.91 -5.91 -16.01
CA TRP A 364 22.11 -6.11 -14.58
C TRP A 364 22.43 -7.56 -14.24
N ILE A 365 21.75 -8.55 -14.84
CA ILE A 365 22.04 -9.98 -14.62
C ILE A 365 23.47 -10.32 -15.02
N THR A 366 23.90 -9.86 -16.20
CA THR A 366 25.20 -10.25 -16.79
C THR A 366 26.41 -9.49 -16.23
N ASN A 367 26.22 -8.26 -15.73
CA ASN A 367 27.32 -7.39 -15.32
C ASN A 367 27.44 -7.18 -13.80
N SER A 368 26.48 -7.65 -13.01
CA SER A 368 26.55 -7.51 -11.55
C SER A 368 27.54 -8.49 -10.94
N ARG A 369 28.36 -8.01 -9.99
CA ARG A 369 29.25 -8.87 -9.20
C ARG A 369 28.48 -9.83 -8.30
N ARG A 370 27.38 -9.34 -7.72
CA ARG A 370 26.50 -10.06 -6.80
C ARG A 370 25.08 -9.61 -7.06
N ILE A 371 24.15 -10.55 -7.28
CA ILE A 371 22.78 -10.21 -7.65
C ILE A 371 21.76 -11.04 -6.87
N HIS A 372 20.68 -10.37 -6.48
CA HIS A 372 19.44 -10.99 -6.04
C HIS A 372 18.31 -10.51 -6.93
N VAL A 373 17.58 -11.44 -7.54
CA VAL A 373 16.43 -11.13 -8.39
C VAL A 373 15.16 -11.24 -7.57
N ALA A 374 14.40 -10.16 -7.51
CA ALA A 374 13.07 -10.11 -6.92
C ALA A 374 12.04 -9.90 -8.03
N HIS A 375 11.07 -10.80 -8.14
CA HIS A 375 9.95 -10.65 -9.07
C HIS A 375 8.81 -9.92 -8.36
N TYR A 376 8.35 -8.81 -8.92
CA TYR A 376 7.32 -7.95 -8.32
C TYR A 376 6.03 -8.73 -8.02
N GLU A 377 5.63 -9.62 -8.92
CA GLU A 377 4.43 -10.45 -8.79
C GLU A 377 4.56 -11.42 -7.60
N ASN A 378 5.74 -12.01 -7.39
CA ASN A 378 6.02 -12.83 -6.21
C ASN A 378 6.09 -11.99 -4.94
N LEU A 379 6.66 -10.78 -5.00
CA LEU A 379 6.68 -9.85 -3.87
C LEU A 379 5.26 -9.45 -3.47
N GLN A 380 4.32 -9.35 -4.42
CA GLN A 380 2.91 -9.13 -4.14
C GLN A 380 2.21 -10.34 -3.52
N GLU A 381 2.52 -11.54 -4.00
CA GLU A 381 1.88 -12.78 -3.57
C GLU A 381 2.40 -13.27 -2.22
N ASN A 382 3.72 -13.23 -2.02
CA ASN A 382 4.41 -13.75 -0.86
C ASN A 382 5.40 -12.72 -0.30
N THR A 383 4.85 -11.58 0.13
CA THR A 383 5.63 -10.40 0.55
C THR A 383 6.60 -10.71 1.68
N TYR A 384 6.21 -11.52 2.66
CA TYR A 384 7.07 -11.87 3.79
C TYR A 384 8.34 -12.59 3.31
N GLU A 385 8.19 -13.67 2.53
CA GLU A 385 9.33 -14.49 2.10
C GLU A 385 10.24 -13.74 1.15
N GLU A 386 9.69 -12.98 0.19
CA GLU A 386 10.49 -12.19 -0.73
C GLU A 386 11.24 -11.04 -0.01
N LEU A 387 10.58 -10.34 0.93
CA LEU A 387 11.26 -9.34 1.74
C LEU A 387 12.35 -9.96 2.61
N ALA A 388 12.10 -11.13 3.22
CA ALA A 388 13.10 -11.83 4.01
C ALA A 388 14.32 -12.25 3.18
N ARG A 389 14.12 -12.68 1.92
CA ARG A 389 15.21 -12.95 0.97
C ARG A 389 16.02 -11.70 0.63
N ILE A 390 15.34 -10.57 0.37
CA ILE A 390 16.00 -9.29 0.12
C ILE A 390 16.82 -8.85 1.34
N VAL A 391 16.25 -8.90 2.54
CA VAL A 391 16.94 -8.51 3.78
C VAL A 391 18.17 -9.38 4.03
N ARG A 392 18.06 -10.70 3.80
CA ARG A 392 19.20 -11.62 3.88
C ARG A 392 20.29 -11.28 2.86
N PHE A 393 19.91 -10.94 1.63
CA PHE A 393 20.87 -10.50 0.62
C PHE A 393 21.57 -9.18 1.00
N LEU A 394 20.88 -8.29 1.69
CA LEU A 394 21.44 -7.03 2.21
C LEU A 394 22.31 -7.22 3.46
N ASP A 395 22.49 -8.47 3.92
CA ASP A 395 23.33 -8.85 5.07
C ASP A 395 22.93 -8.14 6.38
N VAL A 396 21.62 -7.99 6.58
CA VAL A 396 21.05 -7.42 7.81
C VAL A 396 20.32 -8.51 8.58
N SER A 397 20.72 -8.74 9.84
CA SER A 397 19.97 -9.60 10.75
C SER A 397 18.80 -8.83 11.36
N VAL A 398 17.58 -9.31 11.15
CA VAL A 398 16.35 -8.68 11.66
C VAL A 398 15.43 -9.69 12.30
N GLN A 399 14.66 -9.25 13.29
CA GLN A 399 13.63 -10.07 13.93
C GLN A 399 12.45 -10.31 12.98
N LYS A 400 11.86 -11.50 13.04
CA LYS A 400 10.64 -11.86 12.27
C LYS A 400 9.52 -10.82 12.44
N GLN A 401 9.33 -10.34 13.66
CA GLN A 401 8.30 -9.36 14.03
C GLN A 401 8.48 -8.02 13.30
N ARG A 402 9.71 -7.65 12.94
CA ARG A 402 10.00 -6.42 12.20
C ARG A 402 9.58 -6.54 10.73
N ILE A 403 9.86 -7.68 10.09
CA ILE A 403 9.39 -7.96 8.72
C ILE A 403 7.87 -8.02 8.69
N LEU A 404 7.24 -8.69 9.67
CA LEU A 404 5.77 -8.70 9.81
C LEU A 404 5.19 -7.29 9.96
N CYS A 405 5.82 -6.44 10.78
CA CYS A 405 5.43 -5.03 10.89
C CYS A 405 5.57 -4.30 9.54
N ALA A 406 6.68 -4.49 8.81
CA ALA A 406 6.90 -3.84 7.52
C ALA A 406 5.82 -4.17 6.48
N ILE A 407 5.41 -5.44 6.38
CA ILE A 407 4.36 -5.85 5.44
C ILE A 407 2.96 -5.44 5.91
N GLN A 408 2.75 -5.18 7.20
CA GLN A 408 1.50 -4.64 7.75
C GLN A 408 1.40 -3.14 7.51
N GLU A 409 2.53 -2.41 7.62
CA GLU A 409 2.63 -0.99 7.29
C GLU A 409 2.47 -0.73 5.79
N TYR A 410 3.06 -1.59 4.96
CA TYR A 410 3.02 -1.47 3.50
C TYR A 410 2.53 -2.78 2.86
N PRO A 411 1.25 -3.14 3.06
CA PRO A 411 0.71 -4.38 2.54
C PRO A 411 0.62 -4.33 1.02
N SER A 412 0.69 -5.51 0.40
CA SER A 412 0.57 -5.61 -1.05
C SER A 412 -0.85 -5.24 -1.51
N SER A 413 -0.96 -4.77 -2.75
CA SER A 413 -2.27 -4.51 -3.34
C SER A 413 -3.07 -5.79 -3.60
N LYS A 414 -2.40 -6.95 -3.71
CA LYS A 414 -3.06 -8.26 -3.79
C LYS A 414 -3.68 -8.60 -2.43
N ALA A 415 -2.93 -8.42 -1.35
CA ALA A 415 -3.42 -8.65 0.00
C ALA A 415 -4.65 -7.79 0.30
N THR A 416 -4.55 -6.47 0.09
CA THR A 416 -5.63 -5.55 0.48
C THR A 416 -6.82 -5.53 -0.48
N GLY A 417 -6.72 -6.16 -1.66
CA GLY A 417 -7.70 -6.03 -2.74
C GLY A 417 -7.81 -4.61 -3.33
N VAL A 418 -7.06 -3.65 -2.78
CA VAL A 418 -7.04 -2.25 -3.18
C VAL A 418 -5.65 -1.94 -3.74
N ALA A 419 -5.60 -1.20 -4.84
CA ALA A 419 -4.34 -0.63 -5.32
C ALA A 419 -3.94 0.53 -4.40
N LEU A 420 -3.50 0.22 -3.17
CA LEU A 420 -2.96 1.22 -2.25
C LEU A 420 -1.70 1.83 -2.90
N GLY A 421 -1.86 3.05 -3.41
CA GLY A 421 -0.76 3.93 -3.75
C GLY A 421 -0.67 4.99 -2.67
N ASN A 422 0.54 5.37 -2.26
CA ASN A 422 0.79 6.41 -1.25
C ASN A 422 0.30 7.83 -1.63
N HIS A 423 -0.45 7.98 -2.72
CA HIS A 423 -0.93 9.25 -3.27
C HIS A 423 -2.38 9.18 -3.76
N GLY A 424 -3.19 8.27 -3.19
CA GLY A 424 -4.64 8.27 -3.40
C GLY A 424 -5.19 8.05 -4.80
N ARG A 425 -4.34 7.81 -5.81
CA ARG A 425 -4.78 7.36 -7.14
C ARG A 425 -3.78 6.36 -7.71
N LYS A 426 -3.95 5.09 -7.36
CA LYS A 426 -3.93 4.09 -8.43
C LYS A 426 -5.38 3.87 -8.78
N THR A 427 -5.92 4.75 -9.63
CA THR A 427 -7.13 4.38 -10.36
C THR A 427 -6.79 3.05 -11.02
N ARG A 428 -7.44 1.97 -10.59
CA ARG A 428 -7.32 0.69 -11.27
C ARG A 428 -8.06 0.90 -12.58
N VAL A 429 -7.35 1.47 -13.55
CA VAL A 429 -7.90 1.67 -14.89
C VAL A 429 -7.90 0.30 -15.52
N TYR A 430 -9.07 -0.33 -15.49
CA TYR A 430 -9.31 -1.56 -16.20
C TYR A 430 -9.38 -1.20 -17.67
N LEU A 431 -8.34 -1.56 -18.41
CA LEU A 431 -8.39 -1.50 -19.86
C LEU A 431 -9.37 -2.60 -20.32
N THR A 432 -10.44 -2.20 -20.99
CA THR A 432 -11.44 -3.13 -21.55
C THR A 432 -10.94 -3.79 -22.84
N LYS A 433 -9.86 -3.27 -23.42
CA LYS A 433 -9.20 -3.75 -24.63
C LYS A 433 -7.73 -3.94 -24.34
N ASN A 434 -7.14 -5.00 -24.88
CA ASN A 434 -5.69 -5.19 -24.85
C ASN A 434 -5.03 -4.03 -25.61
N PRO A 435 -4.17 -3.21 -24.95
CA PRO A 435 -3.57 -2.05 -25.61
C PRO A 435 -2.45 -2.46 -26.57
N PHE A 436 -1.96 -3.70 -26.57
CA PHE A 436 -0.83 -4.12 -27.39
C PHE A 436 -1.29 -4.73 -28.72
N PRO A 437 -0.95 -4.12 -29.87
CA PRO A 437 -1.10 -4.76 -31.18
C PRO A 437 -0.36 -6.10 -31.25
N THR A 438 -0.81 -7.02 -32.10
CA THR A 438 -0.30 -8.41 -32.15
C THR A 438 1.19 -8.50 -32.43
N ASP A 439 1.72 -7.66 -33.32
CA ASP A 439 3.13 -7.57 -33.65
C ASP A 439 3.97 -6.98 -32.50
N VAL A 440 3.46 -5.93 -31.83
CA VAL A 440 4.08 -5.37 -30.62
C VAL A 440 4.08 -6.41 -29.48
N ARG A 441 2.99 -7.18 -29.33
CA ARG A 441 2.87 -8.25 -28.34
C ARG A 441 3.93 -9.33 -28.59
N ALA A 442 4.08 -9.78 -29.85
CA ALA A 442 5.11 -10.74 -30.21
C ALA A 442 6.54 -10.25 -29.85
N LEU A 443 6.83 -8.96 -30.04
CA LEU A 443 8.09 -8.35 -29.61
C LEU A 443 8.25 -8.35 -28.08
N VAL A 444 7.20 -8.01 -27.33
CA VAL A 444 7.24 -8.05 -25.85
C VAL A 444 7.46 -9.48 -25.36
N ASP A 445 6.75 -10.46 -25.93
CA ASP A 445 6.89 -11.87 -25.57
C ASP A 445 8.29 -12.40 -25.87
N GLU A 446 8.90 -12.00 -26.99
CA GLU A 446 10.28 -12.34 -27.32
C GLU A 446 11.28 -11.73 -26.32
N ASN A 447 11.07 -10.47 -25.92
CA ASN A 447 11.87 -9.84 -24.87
C ASN A 447 11.73 -10.57 -23.52
N ILE A 448 10.54 -11.04 -23.16
CA ILE A 448 10.30 -11.84 -21.94
C ILE A 448 11.09 -13.16 -22.02
N LYS A 449 11.03 -13.87 -23.15
CA LYS A 449 11.78 -15.12 -23.36
C LYS A 449 13.28 -14.92 -23.18
N GLN A 450 13.83 -13.84 -23.74
CA GLN A 450 15.25 -13.53 -23.62
C GLN A 450 15.65 -13.25 -22.16
N VAL A 451 14.88 -12.45 -21.41
CA VAL A 451 15.16 -12.24 -19.98
C VAL A 451 15.08 -13.55 -19.20
N ASN A 452 14.08 -14.39 -19.46
CA ASN A 452 13.95 -15.68 -18.78
C ASN A 452 15.11 -16.62 -19.08
N ALA A 453 15.56 -16.68 -20.34
CA ALA A 453 16.72 -17.46 -20.74
C ALA A 453 17.98 -16.99 -20.01
N THR A 454 18.22 -15.67 -19.94
CA THR A 454 19.36 -15.10 -19.19
C THR A 454 19.30 -15.44 -17.70
N LEU A 455 18.11 -15.40 -17.08
CA LEU A 455 17.94 -15.81 -15.68
C LEU A 455 18.34 -17.28 -15.46
N ILE A 456 17.85 -18.18 -16.33
CA ILE A 456 18.13 -19.62 -16.24
C ILE A 456 19.63 -19.88 -16.45
N GLU A 457 20.25 -19.27 -17.45
CA GLU A 457 21.69 -19.38 -17.74
C GLU A 457 22.54 -18.99 -16.51
N HIS A 458 22.11 -17.96 -15.78
CA HIS A 458 22.80 -17.47 -14.58
C HIS A 458 22.35 -18.17 -13.28
N LYS A 459 21.58 -19.27 -13.37
CA LYS A 459 21.06 -20.05 -12.23
C LYS A 459 20.22 -19.21 -11.26
N LEU A 460 19.50 -18.21 -11.79
CA LEU A 460 18.59 -17.36 -11.04
C LEU A 460 17.15 -17.85 -11.16
N THR A 461 16.28 -17.42 -10.24
CA THR A 461 14.86 -17.80 -10.26
C THR A 461 14.21 -17.34 -11.58
N PRO A 462 13.61 -18.26 -12.37
CA PRO A 462 12.92 -17.93 -13.61
C PRO A 462 11.76 -16.95 -13.39
N LEU A 463 11.29 -16.34 -14.48
CA LEU A 463 10.11 -15.48 -14.45
C LEU A 463 8.86 -16.26 -14.00
N PRO A 464 7.96 -15.65 -13.20
CA PRO A 464 6.69 -16.26 -12.80
C PRO A 464 5.81 -16.64 -14.00
N ARG A 465 4.88 -17.59 -13.80
CA ARG A 465 3.91 -18.00 -14.83
C ARG A 465 3.04 -16.84 -15.33
N ASP A 466 2.80 -15.82 -14.51
CA ASP A 466 2.06 -14.60 -14.90
C ASP A 466 2.71 -13.82 -16.07
N TYR A 467 3.90 -14.21 -16.51
CA TYR A 467 4.61 -13.66 -17.67
C TYR A 467 4.40 -14.52 -18.93
N SER A 468 3.75 -15.69 -18.82
CA SER A 468 3.48 -16.57 -19.95
C SER A 468 2.34 -16.05 -20.82
N VAL A 469 2.44 -16.38 -22.10
CA VAL A 469 1.75 -15.79 -23.26
C VAL A 469 0.21 -15.93 -23.21
N GLU A 470 -0.32 -16.84 -22.37
CA GLU A 470 -1.72 -17.30 -22.36
C GLU A 470 -2.66 -16.54 -21.41
N VAL A 471 -2.16 -15.56 -20.64
CA VAL A 471 -2.91 -14.97 -19.51
C VAL A 471 -3.71 -13.69 -19.86
N PHE A 472 -3.77 -13.27 -21.13
CA PHE A 472 -4.53 -12.07 -21.55
C PHE A 472 -5.34 -12.27 -22.81
#